data_AF-A0A8H1L9J5-F1
#
_entry.id   AF-A0A8H1L9J5-F1
#
_cell.length_a   1.000
_cell.length_b   1.000
_cell.length_c   1.000
_cell.angle_alpha   90.00
_cell.angle_beta   90.00
_cell.angle_gamma   90.00
#
_symmetry.space_group_name_H-M   'P 1'
#
loop_
_entity.id
_entity.type
_entity.pdbx_description
1 polymer ?
#
loop_
_entity_poly.entity_id
_entity_poly.type
_entity_poly.pdbx_seq_one_letter_code
_entity_poly.pdbx_strand_id
1 'polypeptide(L)'
;MTYNFGLHFTQELGNRFGSPTDSWPASAEQVIPFFAIVVRALGTDDAAQWFEAARRAHQRVVTAEQNRAHHFGFAHHLDVETEAHQELTVPVVAAFEATKALYEVTRRDAAVDVDVFFECALRACSRGSGQPVGSPVAAAATA
;
A
#
# COMPACT_ATOMS: atom_id res chain seq x y z
N MET A 1 6.06 -19.01 -12.96
CA MET A 1 6.36 -17.59 -13.26
C MET A 1 6.49 -16.85 -11.95
N THR A 2 7.55 -16.09 -11.74
CA THR A 2 7.70 -15.26 -10.54
C THR A 2 6.83 -14.02 -10.69
N TYR A 3 5.89 -13.82 -9.76
CA TYR A 3 5.03 -12.64 -9.77
C TYR A 3 5.87 -11.36 -9.59
N ASN A 4 5.77 -10.42 -10.54
CA ASN A 4 6.52 -9.17 -10.51
C ASN A 4 5.65 -8.04 -9.94
N PHE A 5 5.55 -8.01 -8.61
CA PHE A 5 4.81 -6.98 -7.88
C PHE A 5 5.22 -5.56 -8.29
N GLY A 6 6.52 -5.30 -8.44
CA GLY A 6 7.02 -3.96 -8.77
C GLY A 6 6.44 -3.44 -10.09
N LEU A 7 6.41 -4.29 -11.13
CA LEU A 7 5.79 -3.93 -12.41
C LEU A 7 4.30 -3.58 -12.25
N HIS A 8 3.53 -4.43 -11.56
CA HIS A 8 2.10 -4.22 -11.37
C HIS A 8 1.81 -2.99 -10.49
N PHE A 9 2.63 -2.75 -9.49
CA PHE A 9 2.51 -1.57 -8.65
C PHE A 9 2.80 -0.30 -9.44
N THR A 10 3.88 -0.25 -10.22
CA THR A 10 4.15 0.88 -11.13
C THR A 10 3.02 1.10 -12.14
N GLN A 11 2.39 0.04 -12.65
CA GLN A 11 1.21 0.17 -13.51
C GLN A 11 0.02 0.81 -12.79
N GLU A 12 -0.27 0.40 -11.55
CA GLU A 12 -1.35 1.00 -10.76
C GLU A 12 -1.05 2.47 -10.40
N LEU A 13 0.21 2.81 -10.10
CA LEU A 13 0.62 4.21 -9.92
C LEU A 13 0.41 5.02 -11.21
N GLY A 14 0.73 4.46 -12.37
CA GLY A 14 0.47 5.11 -13.67
C GLY A 14 -1.01 5.28 -13.98
N ASN A 15 -1.85 4.29 -13.63
CA ASN A 15 -3.31 4.43 -13.74
C ASN A 15 -3.84 5.54 -12.82
N ARG A 16 -3.18 5.78 -11.68
CA ARG A 16 -3.60 6.77 -10.69
C ARG A 16 -3.11 8.19 -10.99
N PHE A 17 -1.84 8.34 -11.37
CA PHE A 17 -1.19 9.65 -11.52
C PHE A 17 -1.01 10.07 -12.99
N GLY A 18 -1.25 9.17 -13.94
CA GLY A 18 -1.12 9.42 -15.37
C GLY A 18 0.32 9.32 -15.89
N SER A 19 0.49 9.70 -17.15
CA SER A 19 1.79 9.80 -17.84
C SER A 19 2.02 11.26 -18.24
N PRO A 20 3.26 11.79 -18.14
CA PRO A 20 4.53 11.10 -17.81
C PRO A 20 4.77 10.88 -16.30
N THR A 21 5.74 10.03 -15.95
CA THR A 21 6.15 9.78 -14.55
C THR A 21 6.72 11.02 -13.86
N ASP A 22 7.25 11.97 -14.62
CA ASP A 22 7.82 13.22 -14.12
C ASP A 22 6.81 14.10 -13.37
N SER A 23 5.50 13.87 -13.57
CA SER A 23 4.43 14.57 -12.85
C SER A 23 3.91 13.81 -11.63
N TRP A 24 4.49 12.66 -11.28
CA TRP A 24 4.08 11.90 -10.11
C TRP A 24 4.48 12.62 -8.81
N PRO A 25 3.78 12.36 -7.69
CA PRO A 25 4.24 12.79 -6.39
C PRO A 25 5.66 12.29 -6.11
N ALA A 26 6.49 13.11 -5.44
CA ALA A 26 7.89 12.78 -5.18
C ALA A 26 8.04 11.48 -4.37
N SER A 27 7.07 11.16 -3.52
CA SER A 27 7.01 9.92 -2.76
C SER A 27 6.76 8.68 -3.63
N ALA A 28 6.13 8.82 -4.81
CA ALA A 28 5.65 7.69 -5.60
C ALA A 28 6.77 6.73 -6.05
N GLU A 29 7.92 7.25 -6.47
CA GLU A 29 9.07 6.42 -6.82
C GLU A 29 9.80 5.88 -5.58
N GLN A 30 9.86 6.69 -4.51
CA GLN A 30 10.59 6.36 -3.29
C GLN A 30 9.99 5.17 -2.54
N VAL A 31 8.67 4.99 -2.61
CA VAL A 31 7.95 3.98 -1.84
C VAL A 31 7.92 2.59 -2.49
N ILE A 32 8.13 2.51 -3.81
CA ILE A 32 8.16 1.26 -4.59
C ILE A 32 9.04 0.18 -3.94
N PRO A 33 10.32 0.44 -3.60
CA PRO A 33 11.17 -0.59 -2.98
C PRO A 33 10.63 -1.09 -1.64
N PHE A 34 9.98 -0.24 -0.84
CA PHE A 34 9.44 -0.63 0.46
C PHE A 34 8.21 -1.53 0.34
N PHE A 35 7.28 -1.20 -0.57
CA PHE A 35 6.16 -2.11 -0.89
C PHE A 35 6.67 -3.46 -1.42
N ALA A 36 7.70 -3.46 -2.27
CA ALA A 36 8.30 -4.68 -2.77
C ALA A 36 8.98 -5.52 -1.67
N ILE A 37 9.56 -4.91 -0.64
CA ILE A 37 10.11 -5.64 0.53
C ILE A 37 9.00 -6.39 1.26
N VAL A 38 7.86 -5.75 1.54
CA VAL A 38 6.72 -6.38 2.21
C VAL A 38 6.24 -7.60 1.42
N VAL A 39 6.04 -7.46 0.10
CA VAL A 39 5.58 -8.57 -0.75
C VAL A 39 6.62 -9.68 -0.85
N ARG A 40 7.91 -9.37 -0.89
CA ARG A 40 8.97 -10.39 -0.89
C ARG A 40 9.08 -11.13 0.43
N ALA A 41 8.83 -10.45 1.55
CA ALA A 41 8.90 -11.04 2.87
C ALA A 41 7.71 -11.96 3.15
N LEU A 42 6.49 -11.51 2.84
CA LEU A 42 5.25 -12.18 3.24
C LEU A 42 4.63 -13.04 2.11
N GLY A 43 4.98 -12.78 0.85
CA GLY A 43 4.21 -13.30 -0.29
C GLY A 43 3.02 -12.40 -0.61
N THR A 44 2.40 -12.62 -1.77
CA THR A 44 1.39 -11.68 -2.33
C THR A 44 0.10 -11.63 -1.53
N ASP A 45 -0.39 -12.79 -1.07
CA ASP A 45 -1.67 -12.88 -0.34
C ASP A 45 -1.56 -12.26 1.06
N ASP A 46 -0.54 -12.66 1.82
CA ASP A 46 -0.28 -12.13 3.16
C ASP A 46 0.09 -10.64 3.11
N ALA A 47 0.83 -10.20 2.08
CA ALA A 47 1.10 -8.78 1.89
C ALA A 47 -0.17 -7.96 1.59
N ALA A 48 -1.15 -8.53 0.88
CA ALA A 48 -2.43 -7.83 0.67
C ALA A 48 -3.15 -7.60 2.01
N GLN A 49 -3.25 -8.62 2.86
CA GLN A 49 -3.82 -8.49 4.20
C GLN A 49 -3.04 -7.49 5.06
N TRP A 50 -1.70 -7.52 4.96
CA TRP A 50 -0.81 -6.57 5.64
C TRP A 50 -1.06 -5.12 5.19
N PHE A 51 -1.23 -4.86 3.89
CA PHE A 51 -1.53 -3.52 3.39
C PHE A 51 -2.91 -3.03 3.83
N GLU A 52 -3.92 -3.90 3.92
CA GLU A 52 -5.21 -3.52 4.49
C GLU A 52 -5.11 -3.15 5.97
N ALA A 53 -4.34 -3.93 6.76
CA ALA A 53 -4.05 -3.63 8.16
C ALA A 53 -3.32 -2.29 8.32
N ALA A 54 -2.32 -2.03 7.47
CA ALA A 54 -1.62 -0.75 7.42
C ALA A 54 -2.56 0.42 7.07
N ARG A 55 -3.50 0.22 6.15
CA ARG A 55 -4.53 1.22 5.82
C ARG A 55 -5.43 1.52 7.02
N ARG A 56 -5.90 0.50 7.73
CA ARG A 56 -6.67 0.67 8.97
C ARG A 56 -5.86 1.39 10.06
N ALA A 57 -4.58 1.08 10.18
CA ALA A 57 -3.68 1.75 11.12
C ALA A 57 -3.54 3.26 10.80
N HIS A 58 -3.42 3.63 9.52
CA HIS A 58 -3.41 5.04 9.11
C HIS A 58 -4.73 5.74 9.46
N GLN A 59 -5.87 5.11 9.17
CA GLN A 59 -7.18 5.67 9.47
C GLN A 59 -7.38 5.92 10.98
N ARG A 60 -6.83 5.06 11.85
CA ARG A 60 -6.82 5.31 13.31
C ARG A 60 -6.00 6.55 13.68
N VAL A 61 -4.84 6.77 13.06
CA VAL A 61 -4.03 7.98 13.28
C VAL A 61 -4.81 9.22 12.86
N VAL A 62 -5.37 9.22 11.65
CA VAL A 62 -6.16 10.35 11.13
C VAL A 62 -7.37 10.65 12.02
N THR A 63 -8.08 9.61 12.45
CA THR A 63 -9.24 9.77 13.35
C THR A 63 -8.84 10.35 14.71
N ALA A 64 -7.71 9.90 15.27
CA ALA A 64 -7.20 10.43 16.53
C ALA A 64 -6.80 11.91 16.40
N GLU A 65 -6.12 12.27 15.32
CA GLU A 65 -5.75 13.65 14.97
C GLU A 65 -6.98 14.56 14.85
N GLN A 66 -8.01 14.12 14.13
CA GLN A 66 -9.27 14.86 13.97
C GLN A 66 -9.99 15.08 15.30
N ASN A 67 -10.03 14.06 16.16
CA ASN A 67 -10.74 14.09 17.44
C ASN A 67 -9.95 14.78 18.57
N ARG A 68 -8.70 15.20 18.33
CA ARG A 68 -7.77 15.73 19.36
C ARG A 68 -7.67 14.82 20.59
N ALA A 69 -7.74 13.50 20.36
CA ALA A 69 -7.70 12.47 21.40
C ALA A 69 -6.25 12.10 21.76
N HIS A 70 -6.04 11.20 22.73
CA HIS A 70 -4.69 10.68 22.99
C HIS A 70 -4.13 10.01 21.72
N HIS A 71 -2.94 10.43 21.28
CA HIS A 71 -2.37 10.02 20.00
C HIS A 71 -1.34 8.90 20.18
N PHE A 72 -1.71 7.67 19.82
CA PHE A 72 -0.71 6.65 19.52
C PHE A 72 -0.24 6.81 18.07
N GLY A 73 1.06 6.62 17.83
CA GLY A 73 1.64 6.76 16.50
C GLY A 73 1.27 5.59 15.57
N PHE A 74 1.48 5.78 14.27
CA PHE A 74 1.21 4.76 13.24
C PHE A 74 1.82 3.40 13.57
N ALA A 75 3.08 3.35 14.05
CA ALA A 75 3.73 2.09 14.39
C ALA A 75 2.98 1.28 15.47
N HIS A 76 2.39 1.95 16.45
CA HIS A 76 1.59 1.28 17.48
C HIS A 76 0.30 0.71 16.86
N HIS A 77 -0.40 1.50 16.04
CA HIS A 77 -1.61 1.01 15.38
C HIS A 77 -1.33 -0.09 14.36
N LEU A 78 -0.18 -0.03 13.67
CA LEU A 78 0.26 -1.07 12.77
C LEU A 78 0.51 -2.38 13.52
N ASP A 79 1.19 -2.34 14.67
CA ASP A 79 1.43 -3.52 15.50
C ASP A 79 0.12 -4.14 16.01
N VAL A 80 -0.84 -3.31 16.41
CA VAL A 80 -2.17 -3.79 16.82
C VAL A 80 -2.95 -4.41 15.66
N GLU A 81 -2.93 -3.80 14.48
CA GLU A 81 -3.70 -4.28 13.31
C GLU A 81 -3.08 -5.50 12.61
N THR A 82 -1.77 -5.70 12.77
CA THR A 82 -1.03 -6.83 12.17
C THR A 82 -0.71 -7.93 13.17
N GLU A 83 -0.89 -7.67 14.47
CA GLU A 83 -0.48 -8.53 15.57
C GLU A 83 1.02 -8.91 15.51
N ALA A 84 1.86 -8.03 14.95
CA ALA A 84 3.27 -8.31 14.66
C ALA A 84 4.09 -8.69 15.92
N HIS A 85 3.71 -8.19 17.10
CA HIS A 85 4.31 -8.59 18.38
C HIS A 85 4.11 -10.06 18.74
N GLN A 86 3.12 -10.76 18.18
CA GLN A 86 2.85 -12.17 18.48
C GLN A 86 3.77 -13.11 17.70
N GLU A 87 4.23 -12.70 16.51
CA GLU A 87 5.03 -13.54 15.61
C GLU A 87 6.36 -12.85 15.25
N LEU A 88 7.38 -13.05 16.09
CA LEU A 88 8.69 -12.43 15.92
C LEU A 88 9.57 -13.23 14.95
N THR A 89 9.28 -13.09 13.65
CA THR A 89 10.07 -13.68 12.56
C THR A 89 10.77 -12.61 11.72
N VAL A 90 11.87 -12.96 11.04
CA VAL A 90 12.59 -12.02 10.15
C VAL A 90 11.68 -11.43 9.06
N PRO A 91 10.80 -12.21 8.39
CA PRO A 91 9.84 -11.66 7.43
C PRO A 91 8.89 -10.62 8.02
N VAL A 92 8.29 -10.90 9.19
CA VAL A 92 7.35 -9.98 9.85
C VAL A 92 8.05 -8.69 10.26
N VAL A 93 9.26 -8.79 10.85
CA VAL A 93 10.06 -7.60 11.21
C VAL A 93 10.42 -6.78 9.97
N ALA A 94 10.83 -7.43 8.87
CA ALA A 94 11.15 -6.73 7.63
C ALA A 94 9.93 -6.01 7.03
N ALA A 95 8.76 -6.66 7.02
CA ALA A 95 7.53 -6.04 6.55
C ALA A 95 7.12 -4.86 7.44
N PHE A 96 7.25 -5.00 8.75
CA PHE A 96 6.93 -3.95 9.72
C PHE A 96 7.81 -2.71 9.56
N GLU A 97 9.13 -2.89 9.50
CA GLU A 97 10.08 -1.78 9.31
C GLU A 97 9.93 -1.12 7.94
N ALA A 98 9.71 -1.90 6.88
CA ALA A 98 9.42 -1.36 5.54
C ALA A 98 8.13 -0.53 5.52
N THR A 99 7.09 -0.98 6.22
CA THR A 99 5.80 -0.28 6.31
C THR A 99 5.90 1.02 7.10
N LYS A 100 6.70 1.04 8.18
CA LYS A 100 7.02 2.29 8.88
C LYS A 100 7.76 3.27 7.98
N ALA A 101 8.77 2.80 7.24
CA ALA A 101 9.57 3.64 6.36
C ALA A 101 8.74 4.24 5.22
N LEU A 102 7.91 3.44 4.53
CA LEU A 102 7.04 3.98 3.49
C LEU A 102 6.04 4.99 4.06
N TYR A 103 5.45 4.72 5.23
CA TYR A 103 4.50 5.64 5.87
C TYR A 103 5.15 6.98 6.19
N GLU A 104 6.40 6.94 6.67
CA GLU A 104 7.18 8.12 7.02
C GLU A 104 7.55 8.98 5.81
N VAL A 105 7.73 8.36 4.64
CA VAL A 105 7.95 9.04 3.36
C VAL A 105 6.64 9.63 2.83
N THR A 106 5.58 8.84 2.77
CA THR A 106 4.29 9.27 2.18
C THR A 106 3.60 10.34 3.01
N ARG A 107 3.58 10.23 4.35
CA ARG A 107 2.89 11.21 5.20
C ARG A 107 3.48 12.62 5.14
N ARG A 108 4.72 12.75 4.67
CA ARG A 108 5.40 14.05 4.47
C ARG A 108 5.10 14.67 3.12
N ASP A 109 4.59 13.89 2.18
CA ASP A 109 4.23 14.35 0.85
C ASP A 109 2.80 14.90 0.87
N ALA A 110 2.67 16.23 0.96
CA ALA A 110 1.37 16.88 0.99
C ALA A 110 0.59 16.78 -0.34
N ALA A 111 1.22 16.30 -1.42
CA ALA A 111 0.57 16.19 -2.73
C ALA A 111 -0.36 14.97 -2.85
N VAL A 112 -0.26 13.99 -1.94
CA VAL A 112 -0.94 12.71 -2.06
C VAL A 112 -1.23 12.08 -0.70
N ASP A 113 -2.44 11.53 -0.56
CA ASP A 113 -2.82 10.78 0.63
C ASP A 113 -2.14 9.40 0.65
N VAL A 114 -1.69 8.97 1.84
CA VAL A 114 -1.04 7.68 2.07
C VAL A 114 -1.91 6.51 1.59
N ASP A 115 -3.23 6.59 1.78
CA ASP A 115 -4.19 5.54 1.40
C ASP A 115 -4.14 5.23 -0.10
N VAL A 116 -3.79 6.20 -0.94
CA VAL A 116 -3.66 6.00 -2.39
C VAL A 116 -2.59 4.97 -2.72
N PHE A 117 -1.47 4.97 -2.00
CA PHE A 117 -0.40 3.99 -2.22
C PHE A 117 -0.81 2.59 -1.77
N PHE A 118 -1.49 2.48 -0.62
CA PHE A 118 -2.03 1.19 -0.16
C PHE A 118 -3.06 0.64 -1.15
N GLU A 119 -3.96 1.46 -1.69
CA GLU A 119 -4.93 1.05 -2.70
C GLU A 119 -4.26 0.53 -3.98
N CYS A 120 -3.22 1.23 -4.46
CA CYS A 120 -2.44 0.78 -5.61
C CYS A 120 -1.73 -0.56 -5.32
N ALA A 121 -1.19 -0.74 -4.11
CA ALA A 121 -0.52 -1.98 -3.71
C ALA A 121 -1.51 -3.15 -3.63
N LEU A 122 -2.71 -2.94 -3.08
CA LEU A 122 -3.78 -3.94 -3.03
C LEU A 122 -4.22 -4.39 -4.43
N ARG A 123 -4.42 -3.42 -5.34
CA ARG A 123 -4.73 -3.72 -6.75
C ARG A 123 -3.60 -4.42 -7.47
N ALA A 124 -2.35 -4.10 -7.14
CA ALA A 124 -1.22 -4.83 -7.67
C ALA A 124 -1.31 -6.28 -7.19
N CYS A 125 -1.41 -6.54 -5.87
CA CYS A 125 -1.50 -7.89 -5.32
C CYS A 125 -2.62 -8.75 -5.97
N SER A 126 -3.79 -8.18 -6.25
CA SER A 126 -4.90 -8.91 -6.89
C SER A 126 -4.66 -9.31 -8.35
N ARG A 127 -3.73 -8.65 -9.06
CA ARG A 127 -3.31 -9.07 -10.41
C ARG A 127 -2.44 -10.33 -10.39
N GLY A 128 -1.80 -10.63 -9.26
CA GLY A 128 -0.98 -11.82 -9.07
C GLY A 128 -1.75 -13.08 -8.72
N SER A 129 -2.96 -12.95 -8.18
CA SER A 129 -3.78 -14.07 -7.69
C SER A 129 -4.64 -14.76 -8.77
N GLY A 130 -4.49 -14.38 -10.05
CA GLY A 130 -5.17 -15.06 -11.16
C GLY A 130 -6.68 -14.84 -11.24
N GLN A 131 -7.20 -13.79 -10.59
CA GLN A 131 -8.61 -13.44 -10.71
C GLN A 131 -8.90 -12.87 -12.11
N PRO A 132 -9.87 -13.39 -12.88
CA PRO A 132 -10.23 -12.83 -14.16
C PRO A 132 -10.74 -11.41 -13.94
N VAL A 133 -10.04 -10.42 -14.51
CA VAL A 133 -10.56 -9.06 -14.61
C VAL A 133 -11.84 -9.15 -15.43
N GLY A 134 -12.99 -8.98 -14.78
CA GLY A 134 -14.28 -8.94 -15.44
C GLY A 134 -14.21 -7.96 -16.61
N SER A 135 -14.68 -8.41 -17.77
CA SER A 135 -14.62 -7.69 -19.04
C SER A 135 -14.99 -6.21 -18.90
N PRO A 136 -14.30 -5.29 -19.61
CA PRO A 136 -14.69 -3.90 -19.64
C PRO A 136 -16.10 -3.79 -20.21
N VAL A 137 -16.99 -3.12 -19.47
CA VAL A 137 -18.33 -2.76 -19.95
C VAL A 137 -18.13 -1.89 -21.19
N ALA A 138 -18.51 -2.44 -22.36
CA ALA A 138 -18.49 -1.73 -23.62
C ALA A 138 -19.33 -0.46 -23.49
N ALA A 139 -18.72 0.70 -23.72
CA ALA A 139 -19.43 1.95 -23.88
C ALA A 139 -20.40 1.79 -25.06
N ALA A 140 -21.70 1.77 -24.77
CA ALA A 140 -22.73 1.81 -25.80
C ALA A 140 -22.64 3.17 -26.50
N ALA A 141 -22.18 3.15 -27.75
CA ALA A 141 -22.31 4.28 -28.66
C ALA A 141 -23.79 4.43 -29.01
N THR A 142 -24.42 5.51 -28.54
CA THR A 142 -25.70 5.97 -29.05
C THR A 142 -25.52 6.54 -30.45
N ALA A 143 -26.24 5.98 -31.42
CA ALA A 143 -26.53 6.58 -32.72
C ALA A 143 -28.02 6.95 -32.77
#